data_AF-A0AAW1HH32-F1
#
_entry.id   AF-A0AAW1HH32-F1
#
_cell.length_a   1.000
_cell.length_b   1.000
_cell.length_c   1.000
_cell.angle_alpha   90.00
_cell.angle_beta   90.00
_cell.angle_gamma   90.00
#
_symmetry.space_group_name_H-M   'P 1'
#
loop_
_entity.id
_entity.type
_entity.pdbx_description
1 polymer ?
#
loop_
_entity_poly.entity_id
_entity_poly.type
_entity_poly.pdbx_seq_one_letter_code
_entity_poly.pdbx_strand_id
1 'polypeptide(L)'
;MKGAKEVIKMRPIKYDKKLLWCQDKRTGKTLLHVTAEAGHVKQLVQFMVDNGMTDAALLGDRDGDTALYLALQCEDLTEARYLIKAAPRTVYQVNHKGISPLYLATKLGRQDLVMYMLQMVRQSLLPACALERVQHPKNAALAHLAIKARDLVTRKTLMEHLPDLIKARNEKGWRPLSYASNKGYLDEVTYLLINFLESAKKHDKYGYLPIHEAVGGGHVSIIKAFYKHCPQTWHPIDRKGRKGRW
;
A
#
# COMPACT_ATOMS: atom_id res chain seq x y z
N MET A 1 -1.19 -27.99 18.67
CA MET A 1 -0.58 -26.79 19.27
C MET A 1 0.39 -27.12 20.42
N LYS A 2 1.46 -27.92 20.18
CA LYS A 2 2.55 -28.13 21.16
C LYS A 2 3.97 -27.97 20.57
N GLY A 3 4.10 -27.67 19.27
CA GLY A 3 5.41 -27.65 18.58
C GLY A 3 6.03 -26.28 18.32
N ALA A 4 5.33 -25.17 18.56
CA ALA A 4 5.83 -23.81 18.27
C ALA A 4 6.52 -23.12 19.47
N LYS A 5 6.60 -23.79 20.62
CA LYS A 5 7.23 -23.26 21.85
C LYS A 5 8.68 -23.73 22.06
N GLU A 6 9.23 -24.56 21.17
CA GLU A 6 10.68 -24.79 21.11
C GLU A 6 11.33 -23.49 20.64
N VAL A 7 11.70 -22.67 21.62
CA VAL A 7 12.57 -21.50 21.56
C VAL A 7 13.42 -21.51 20.30
N ILE A 8 13.27 -20.50 19.43
CA ILE A 8 14.23 -20.23 18.36
C ILE A 8 15.60 -20.08 19.01
N LYS A 9 16.40 -21.15 18.98
CA LYS A 9 17.74 -21.14 19.54
C LYS A 9 18.58 -20.26 18.62
N MET A 10 18.89 -19.05 19.07
CA MET A 10 19.83 -18.15 18.37
C MET A 10 21.25 -18.73 18.27
N ARG A 11 21.59 -19.71 19.12
CA ARG A 11 22.91 -20.39 19.13
C ARG A 11 23.29 -20.93 17.75
N PRO A 12 22.51 -21.82 17.10
CA PRO A 12 22.78 -22.31 15.74
C PRO A 12 23.14 -21.20 14.73
N ILE A 13 22.41 -20.09 14.74
CA ILE A 13 22.57 -18.99 13.75
C ILE A 13 23.86 -18.21 13.99
N LYS A 14 24.32 -18.12 15.25
CA LYS A 14 25.61 -17.50 15.59
C LYS A 14 26.79 -18.25 14.95
N TYR A 15 26.66 -19.57 14.78
CA TYR A 15 27.72 -20.42 14.23
C TYR A 15 27.55 -20.68 12.73
N ASP A 16 26.31 -20.74 12.22
CA ASP A 16 26.00 -20.84 10.81
C ASP A 16 24.96 -19.80 10.38
N LYS A 17 25.46 -18.68 9.84
CA LYS A 17 24.62 -17.56 9.37
C LYS A 17 23.75 -17.96 8.17
N LYS A 18 24.11 -19.01 7.41
CA LYS A 18 23.34 -19.46 6.23
C LYS A 18 21.92 -19.88 6.59
N LEU A 19 21.70 -20.29 7.84
CA LEU A 19 20.38 -20.66 8.37
C LEU A 19 19.33 -19.54 8.24
N LEU A 20 19.74 -18.26 8.14
CA LEU A 20 18.82 -17.15 7.91
C LEU A 20 18.08 -17.25 6.56
N TRP A 21 18.73 -17.82 5.55
CA TRP A 21 18.18 -17.96 4.19
C TRP A 21 17.57 -19.34 3.92
N CYS A 22 17.72 -20.29 4.84
CA CYS A 22 17.12 -21.60 4.69
C CYS A 22 15.60 -21.52 4.73
N GLN A 23 14.95 -22.18 3.78
CA GLN A 23 13.49 -22.26 3.68
C GLN A 23 13.04 -23.70 3.96
N ASP A 24 11.99 -23.84 4.77
CA ASP A 24 11.32 -25.12 4.97
C ASP A 24 10.78 -25.64 3.65
N LYS A 25 11.08 -26.91 3.31
CA LYS A 25 10.71 -27.48 2.01
C LYS A 25 9.20 -27.50 1.77
N ARG A 26 8.38 -27.62 2.82
CA ARG A 26 6.92 -27.77 2.73
C ARG A 26 6.18 -26.44 2.72
N THR A 27 6.71 -25.42 3.37
CA THR A 27 6.02 -24.13 3.55
C THR A 27 6.75 -22.97 2.88
N GLY A 28 8.02 -23.12 2.53
CA GLY A 28 8.88 -22.03 2.05
C GLY A 28 9.28 -21.05 3.15
N LYS A 29 8.84 -21.27 4.39
CA LYS A 29 9.09 -20.36 5.51
C LYS A 29 10.56 -20.39 5.90
N THR A 30 11.14 -19.20 5.97
CA THR A 30 12.43 -18.98 6.66
C THR A 30 12.23 -18.91 8.15
N LEU A 31 13.34 -18.91 8.89
CA LEU A 31 13.31 -18.67 10.33
C LEU A 31 12.57 -17.36 10.69
N LEU A 32 12.76 -16.30 9.89
CA LEU A 32 12.13 -15.01 10.14
C LEU A 32 10.60 -15.08 10.08
N HIS A 33 10.04 -15.88 9.16
CA HIS A 33 8.60 -16.12 9.08
C HIS A 33 8.07 -16.80 10.35
N VAL A 34 8.75 -17.86 10.80
CA VAL A 34 8.36 -18.59 12.01
C VAL A 34 8.44 -17.68 13.24
N THR A 35 9.48 -16.84 13.32
CA THR A 35 9.61 -15.88 14.44
C THR A 35 8.55 -14.78 14.42
N ALA A 36 8.11 -14.36 13.23
CA ALA A 36 7.07 -13.34 13.05
C ALA A 36 5.69 -13.85 13.47
N GLU A 37 5.38 -15.12 13.21
CA GLU A 37 4.15 -15.75 13.69
C GLU A 37 4.19 -16.07 15.18
N ALA A 38 5.37 -16.33 15.74
CA ALA A 38 5.56 -16.71 17.14
C ALA A 38 5.73 -15.52 18.11
N GLY A 39 5.95 -14.30 17.61
CA GLY A 39 6.16 -13.12 18.47
C GLY A 39 7.58 -12.95 19.00
N HIS A 40 8.61 -13.40 18.27
CA HIS A 40 10.00 -13.48 18.74
C HIS A 40 11.03 -12.91 17.73
N VAL A 41 10.64 -11.93 16.91
CA VAL A 41 11.48 -11.38 15.84
C VAL A 41 12.56 -10.45 16.38
N LYS A 42 12.31 -9.71 17.46
CA LYS A 42 13.23 -8.66 17.97
C LYS A 42 14.71 -9.07 18.03
N GLN A 43 15.00 -10.22 18.64
CA GLN A 43 16.38 -10.70 18.81
C GLN A 43 17.03 -11.11 17.49
N LEU A 44 16.25 -11.74 16.61
CA LEU A 44 16.71 -12.18 15.30
C LEU A 44 16.97 -10.99 14.39
N VAL A 45 16.07 -10.01 14.37
CA VAL A 45 16.23 -8.77 13.64
C VAL A 45 17.43 -7.98 14.13
N GLN A 46 17.64 -7.86 15.44
CA GLN A 46 18.82 -7.17 15.97
C GLN A 46 20.11 -7.85 15.48
N PHE A 47 20.17 -9.18 15.54
CA PHE A 47 21.29 -9.94 15.00
C PHE A 47 21.51 -9.73 13.50
N MET A 48 20.43 -9.65 12.71
CA MET A 48 20.51 -9.36 11.27
C MET A 48 21.07 -7.95 11.01
N VAL A 49 20.63 -6.94 11.77
CA VAL A 49 21.12 -5.56 11.66
C VAL A 49 22.59 -5.48 12.02
N ASP A 50 23.00 -6.04 13.16
CA ASP A 50 24.39 -6.01 13.65
C ASP A 50 25.37 -6.68 12.67
N ASN A 51 24.89 -7.56 11.80
CA ASN A 51 25.69 -8.26 10.81
C ASN A 51 25.46 -7.80 9.36
N GLY A 52 24.63 -6.78 9.12
CA GLY A 52 24.31 -6.30 7.77
C GLY A 52 23.56 -7.30 6.89
N MET A 53 22.78 -8.22 7.49
CA MET A 53 22.07 -9.31 6.80
C MET A 53 20.56 -9.06 6.66
N THR A 54 20.15 -7.80 6.55
CA THR A 54 18.72 -7.42 6.52
C THR A 54 17.99 -7.88 5.25
N ASP A 55 18.72 -8.19 4.18
CA ASP A 55 18.16 -8.75 2.94
C ASP A 55 17.47 -10.10 3.14
N ALA A 56 17.80 -10.86 4.19
CA ALA A 56 17.08 -12.10 4.51
C ALA A 56 15.59 -11.86 4.82
N ALA A 57 15.20 -10.62 5.19
CA ALA A 57 13.81 -10.25 5.40
C ALA A 57 13.00 -10.09 4.10
N LEU A 58 13.67 -10.05 2.94
CA LEU A 58 13.01 -9.93 1.63
C LEU A 58 12.50 -11.27 1.09
N LEU A 59 12.91 -12.39 1.69
CA LEU A 59 12.46 -13.71 1.29
C LEU A 59 10.97 -13.84 1.57
N GLY A 60 10.23 -14.32 0.57
CA GLY A 60 8.84 -14.75 0.72
C GLY A 60 8.76 -16.25 0.98
N ASP A 61 7.68 -16.69 1.62
CA ASP A 61 7.32 -18.09 1.74
C ASP A 61 6.74 -18.65 0.41
N ARG A 62 6.07 -19.81 0.44
CA ARG A 62 5.45 -20.38 -0.77
C ARG A 62 4.36 -19.52 -1.40
N ASP A 63 3.70 -18.66 -0.64
CA ASP A 63 2.74 -17.69 -1.14
C ASP A 63 3.40 -16.36 -1.54
N GLY A 64 4.72 -16.26 -1.35
CA GLY A 64 5.50 -15.04 -1.52
C GLY A 64 5.29 -14.06 -0.36
N ASP A 65 4.66 -14.49 0.73
CA ASP A 65 4.43 -13.66 1.89
C ASP A 65 5.74 -13.49 2.64
N THR A 66 6.15 -12.25 2.89
CA THR A 66 7.33 -11.96 3.72
C THR A 66 7.00 -12.11 5.21
N ALA A 67 8.02 -12.20 6.04
CA ALA A 67 7.83 -12.18 7.50
C ALA A 67 7.06 -10.94 7.99
N LEU A 68 7.25 -9.77 7.36
CA LEU A 68 6.47 -8.57 7.67
C LEU A 68 4.99 -8.75 7.31
N TYR A 69 4.69 -9.38 6.17
CA TYR A 69 3.32 -9.67 5.80
C TYR A 69 2.63 -10.58 6.82
N LEU A 70 3.30 -11.64 7.27
CA LEU A 70 2.76 -12.56 8.29
C LEU A 70 2.54 -11.85 9.64
N ALA A 71 3.47 -11.01 10.09
CA ALA A 71 3.30 -10.23 11.32
C ALA A 71 2.03 -9.33 11.27
N LEU A 72 1.74 -8.73 10.11
CA LEU A 72 0.53 -7.94 9.90
C LEU A 72 -0.74 -8.80 9.86
N GLN A 73 -0.68 -10.00 9.29
CA GLN A 73 -1.81 -10.94 9.32
C GLN A 73 -2.14 -11.41 10.73
N CYS A 74 -1.13 -11.58 11.57
CA CYS A 74 -1.28 -11.86 12.99
C CYS A 74 -1.66 -10.62 13.83
N GLU A 75 -1.74 -9.44 13.19
CA GLU A 75 -1.98 -8.13 13.81
C GLU A 75 -0.97 -7.74 14.91
N ASP A 76 0.20 -8.39 14.95
CA ASP A 76 1.26 -8.06 15.89
C ASP A 76 2.05 -6.85 15.39
N LEU A 77 1.56 -5.67 15.78
CA LEU A 77 2.20 -4.40 15.44
C LEU A 77 3.61 -4.25 16.00
N THR A 78 3.92 -4.89 17.12
CA THR A 78 5.23 -4.73 17.77
C THR A 78 6.30 -5.40 16.92
N GLU A 79 6.04 -6.63 16.51
CA GLU A 79 6.94 -7.39 15.63
C GLU A 79 7.00 -6.77 14.23
N ALA A 80 5.86 -6.31 13.69
CA ALA A 80 5.85 -5.57 12.43
C ALA A 80 6.76 -4.33 12.50
N ARG A 81 6.74 -3.56 13.60
CA ARG A 81 7.61 -2.39 13.77
C ARG A 81 9.09 -2.76 13.82
N TYR A 82 9.47 -3.86 14.50
CA TYR A 82 10.86 -4.33 14.49
C TYR A 82 11.31 -4.69 13.06
N LEU A 83 10.48 -5.42 12.31
CA LEU A 83 10.76 -5.80 10.92
C LEU A 83 10.89 -4.57 9.99
N ILE A 84 9.96 -3.62 10.09
CA ILE A 84 9.98 -2.38 9.29
C ILE A 84 11.26 -1.58 9.58
N LYS A 85 11.64 -1.43 10.87
CA LYS A 85 12.83 -0.67 11.26
C LYS A 85 14.11 -1.26 10.67
N ALA A 86 14.21 -2.59 10.66
CA ALA A 86 15.41 -3.28 10.22
C ALA A 86 15.48 -3.48 8.70
N ALA A 87 14.35 -3.70 8.05
CA ALA A 87 14.27 -3.90 6.61
C ALA A 87 13.12 -3.10 5.98
N PRO A 88 13.22 -1.75 5.90
CA PRO A 88 12.16 -0.90 5.37
C PRO A 88 11.74 -1.25 3.93
N ARG A 89 12.65 -1.85 3.15
CA ARG A 89 12.38 -2.30 1.77
C ARG A 89 11.27 -3.35 1.67
N THR A 90 11.02 -4.12 2.74
CA THR A 90 9.95 -5.13 2.79
C THR A 90 8.55 -4.54 2.65
N VAL A 91 8.37 -3.25 3.00
CA VAL A 91 7.08 -2.54 2.97
C VAL A 91 6.39 -2.61 1.60
N TYR A 92 7.17 -2.64 0.51
CA TYR A 92 6.65 -2.70 -0.87
C TYR A 92 6.75 -4.08 -1.53
N GLN A 93 7.29 -5.09 -0.83
CA GLN A 93 7.42 -6.43 -1.39
C GLN A 93 6.03 -7.04 -1.57
N VAL A 94 5.68 -7.36 -2.81
CA VAL A 94 4.42 -8.05 -3.11
C VAL A 94 4.58 -9.56 -3.02
N ASN A 95 3.54 -10.21 -2.49
CA ASN A 95 3.38 -11.67 -2.56
C ASN A 95 2.87 -12.12 -3.93
N HIS A 96 2.62 -13.43 -4.12
CA HIS A 96 2.11 -13.98 -5.39
C HIS A 96 0.70 -13.47 -5.75
N LYS A 97 -0.07 -12.98 -4.76
CA LYS A 97 -1.35 -12.33 -4.99
C LYS A 97 -1.20 -10.85 -5.37
N GLY A 98 0.02 -10.31 -5.39
CA GLY A 98 0.30 -8.93 -5.72
C GLY A 98 0.04 -7.94 -4.59
N ILE A 99 -0.02 -8.41 -3.35
CA ILE A 99 -0.34 -7.62 -2.16
C ILE A 99 0.95 -7.31 -1.41
N SER A 100 1.21 -6.03 -1.13
CA SER A 100 2.32 -5.61 -0.26
C SER A 100 1.91 -5.49 1.22
N PRO A 101 2.89 -5.52 2.15
CA PRO A 101 2.65 -5.15 3.54
C PRO A 101 2.01 -3.76 3.71
N LEU A 102 2.42 -2.77 2.93
CA LEU A 102 1.79 -1.44 2.96
C LEU A 102 0.30 -1.50 2.58
N TYR A 103 -0.03 -2.28 1.55
CA TYR A 103 -1.43 -2.50 1.17
C TYR A 103 -2.22 -3.15 2.30
N LEU A 104 -1.67 -4.18 2.95
CA LEU A 104 -2.34 -4.85 4.05
C LEU A 104 -2.54 -3.90 5.25
N ALA A 105 -1.53 -3.14 5.64
CA ALA A 105 -1.64 -2.15 6.72
C ALA A 105 -2.70 -1.07 6.42
N THR A 106 -2.76 -0.60 5.18
CA THR A 106 -3.80 0.34 4.70
C THR A 106 -5.18 -0.29 4.75
N LYS A 107 -5.30 -1.56 4.34
CA LYS A 107 -6.58 -2.30 4.37
C LYS A 107 -7.10 -2.51 5.80
N LEU A 108 -6.20 -2.74 6.74
CA LEU A 108 -6.49 -2.90 8.16
C LEU A 108 -6.75 -1.55 8.86
N GLY A 109 -6.61 -0.40 8.17
CA GLY A 109 -6.83 0.92 8.75
C GLY A 109 -5.80 1.33 9.81
N ARG A 110 -4.60 0.74 9.80
CA ARG A 110 -3.56 1.02 10.80
C ARG A 110 -2.76 2.28 10.44
N GLN A 111 -3.38 3.44 10.60
CA GLN A 111 -2.81 4.77 10.29
C GLN A 111 -1.38 4.94 10.83
N ASP A 112 -1.18 4.69 12.13
CA ASP A 112 0.12 4.83 12.80
C ASP A 112 1.20 3.94 12.20
N LEU A 113 0.81 2.77 11.71
CA LEU A 113 1.74 1.82 11.11
C LEU A 113 2.06 2.21 9.67
N VAL A 114 1.07 2.67 8.90
CA VAL A 114 1.29 3.19 7.54
C VAL A 114 2.24 4.38 7.58
N MET A 115 2.00 5.32 8.50
CA MET A 115 2.89 6.47 8.69
C MET A 115 4.31 6.02 9.09
N TYR A 116 4.41 5.07 10.01
CA TYR A 116 5.71 4.51 10.41
C TYR A 116 6.44 3.83 9.24
N MET A 117 5.76 3.02 8.44
CA MET A 117 6.32 2.36 7.25
C MET A 117 6.92 3.38 6.27
N LEU A 118 6.14 4.40 5.91
CA LEU A 118 6.55 5.41 4.94
C LEU A 118 7.70 6.29 5.46
N GLN A 119 7.69 6.61 6.76
CA GLN A 119 8.78 7.35 7.40
C GLN A 119 10.08 6.55 7.40
N MET A 120 10.04 5.25 7.77
CA MET A 120 11.23 4.40 7.77
C MET A 120 11.79 4.20 6.36
N VAL A 121 10.92 4.01 5.36
CA VAL A 121 11.33 3.95 3.95
C VAL A 121 12.07 5.23 3.54
N ARG A 122 11.50 6.41 3.85
CA ARG A 122 12.09 7.70 3.49
C ARG A 122 13.45 7.91 4.13
N GLN A 123 13.61 7.51 5.40
CA GLN A 123 14.87 7.60 6.13
C GLN A 123 15.93 6.64 5.61
N SER A 124 15.53 5.48 5.08
CA SER A 124 16.45 4.46 4.59
C SER A 124 17.13 4.77 3.25
N LEU A 125 16.86 5.95 2.65
CA LEU A 125 17.44 6.41 1.38
C LEU A 125 17.38 5.34 0.27
N LEU A 126 16.29 4.56 0.24
CA LEU A 126 16.15 3.48 -0.71
C LEU A 126 16.20 4.02 -2.15
N PRO A 127 16.91 3.34 -3.06
CA PRO A 127 16.96 3.74 -4.46
C PRO A 127 15.55 3.73 -5.06
N ALA A 128 15.30 4.59 -6.05
CA ALA A 128 13.99 4.72 -6.70
C ALA A 128 13.44 3.37 -7.22
N CYS A 129 14.29 2.43 -7.61
CA CYS A 129 13.90 1.08 -8.03
C CYS A 129 13.17 0.27 -6.94
N ALA A 130 13.39 0.57 -5.65
CA ALA A 130 12.64 -0.04 -4.57
C ALA A 130 11.16 0.41 -4.55
N LEU A 131 10.85 1.57 -5.14
CA LEU A 131 9.49 2.11 -5.27
C LEU A 131 8.76 1.57 -6.51
N GLU A 132 9.47 1.00 -7.50
CA GLU A 132 8.84 0.43 -8.70
C GLU A 132 7.85 -0.69 -8.37
N ARG A 133 8.05 -1.40 -7.25
CA ARG A 133 7.14 -2.46 -6.78
C ARG A 133 5.79 -1.93 -6.27
N VAL A 134 5.66 -0.62 -6.03
CA VAL A 134 4.38 0.05 -5.81
C VAL A 134 3.50 -0.01 -7.07
N GLN A 135 4.08 -0.16 -8.25
CA GLN A 135 3.36 -0.14 -9.52
C GLN A 135 2.56 -1.42 -9.80
N HIS A 136 2.67 -2.45 -8.96
CA HIS A 136 1.80 -3.62 -9.07
C HIS A 136 0.32 -3.18 -9.05
N PRO A 137 -0.57 -3.66 -9.94
CA PRO A 137 -1.92 -3.12 -10.09
C PRO A 137 -2.74 -3.03 -8.79
N LYS A 138 -2.58 -4.00 -7.89
CA LYS A 138 -3.24 -3.96 -6.57
C LYS A 138 -2.65 -2.93 -5.61
N ASN A 139 -1.34 -2.70 -5.65
CA ASN A 139 -0.68 -1.64 -4.87
C ASN A 139 -0.98 -0.26 -5.46
N ALA A 140 -1.15 -0.16 -6.78
CA ALA A 140 -1.59 1.06 -7.43
C ALA A 140 -2.97 1.52 -6.87
N ALA A 141 -3.79 0.58 -6.38
CA ALA A 141 -5.08 0.88 -5.74
C ALA A 141 -4.99 1.33 -4.26
N LEU A 142 -3.79 1.56 -3.70
CA LEU A 142 -3.61 2.06 -2.32
C LEU A 142 -4.38 3.36 -2.06
N ALA A 143 -4.32 4.32 -2.99
CA ALA A 143 -5.07 5.56 -2.89
C ALA A 143 -6.59 5.33 -2.85
N HIS A 144 -7.09 4.43 -3.71
CA HIS A 144 -8.52 4.08 -3.74
C HIS A 144 -8.97 3.41 -2.45
N LEU A 145 -8.11 2.60 -1.83
CA LEU A 145 -8.39 1.94 -0.56
C LEU A 145 -8.49 2.96 0.58
N ALA A 146 -7.55 3.91 0.68
CA ALA A 146 -7.61 4.98 1.66
C ALA A 146 -8.86 5.86 1.48
N ILE A 147 -9.20 6.20 0.24
CA ILE A 147 -10.44 6.93 -0.11
C ILE A 147 -11.69 6.11 0.27
N LYS A 148 -11.70 4.81 -0.02
CA LYS A 148 -12.81 3.91 0.33
C LYS A 148 -13.01 3.83 1.84
N ALA A 149 -11.91 3.77 2.59
CA ALA A 149 -11.93 3.78 4.05
C ALA A 149 -12.30 5.15 4.65
N ARG A 150 -12.35 6.21 3.84
CA ARG A 150 -12.49 7.62 4.28
C ARG A 150 -11.42 8.01 5.30
N ASP A 151 -10.23 7.42 5.17
CA ASP A 151 -9.11 7.66 6.04
C ASP A 151 -8.28 8.83 5.52
N LEU A 152 -8.62 10.02 6.01
CA LEU A 152 -7.99 11.27 5.59
C LEU A 152 -6.50 11.33 5.97
N VAL A 153 -6.10 10.74 7.10
CA VAL A 153 -4.72 10.73 7.57
C VAL A 153 -3.88 9.86 6.65
N THR A 154 -4.24 8.57 6.54
CA THR A 154 -3.53 7.63 5.66
C THR A 154 -3.48 8.13 4.22
N ARG A 155 -4.58 8.69 3.72
CA ARG A 155 -4.61 9.25 2.37
C ARG A 155 -3.62 10.40 2.19
N LYS A 156 -3.61 11.39 3.09
CA LYS A 156 -2.66 12.51 3.00
C LYS A 156 -1.22 12.01 3.05
N THR A 157 -0.91 11.15 4.02
CA THR A 157 0.43 10.57 4.17
C THR A 157 0.87 9.80 2.92
N LEU A 158 -0.01 8.98 2.33
CA LEU A 158 0.25 8.26 1.09
C LEU A 158 0.51 9.21 -0.08
N MET A 159 -0.28 10.28 -0.24
CA MET A 159 -0.11 11.24 -1.34
C MET A 159 1.17 12.09 -1.19
N GLU A 160 1.57 12.39 0.04
CA GLU A 160 2.81 13.11 0.34
C GLU A 160 4.06 12.26 0.06
N HIS A 161 4.02 10.96 0.39
CA HIS A 161 5.18 10.07 0.23
C HIS A 161 5.21 9.36 -1.13
N LEU A 162 4.06 9.15 -1.75
CA LEU A 162 3.87 8.40 -3.00
C LEU A 162 2.93 9.17 -3.94
N PRO A 163 3.34 10.35 -4.45
CA PRO A 163 2.48 11.22 -5.26
C PRO A 163 1.98 10.56 -6.55
N ASP A 164 2.70 9.57 -7.09
CA ASP A 164 2.29 8.86 -8.31
C ASP A 164 1.03 8.01 -8.13
N LEU A 165 0.61 7.72 -6.89
CA LEU A 165 -0.65 7.03 -6.63
C LEU A 165 -1.87 7.82 -7.14
N ILE A 166 -1.75 9.13 -7.37
CA ILE A 166 -2.83 9.93 -7.97
C ILE A 166 -3.13 9.54 -9.43
N LYS A 167 -2.13 8.97 -10.13
CA LYS A 167 -2.24 8.53 -11.53
C LYS A 167 -2.71 7.08 -11.64
N ALA A 168 -2.66 6.34 -10.54
CA ALA A 168 -2.94 4.93 -10.52
C ALA A 168 -4.39 4.61 -10.89
N ARG A 169 -4.59 3.43 -11.47
CA ARG A 169 -5.91 2.92 -11.84
C ARG A 169 -6.24 1.71 -10.98
N ASN A 170 -7.47 1.67 -10.46
CA ASN A 170 -7.98 0.46 -9.82
C ASN A 170 -8.38 -0.60 -10.87
N GLU A 171 -8.92 -1.73 -10.42
CA GLU A 171 -9.38 -2.83 -11.28
C GLU A 171 -10.46 -2.40 -12.29
N LYS A 172 -11.24 -1.36 -11.97
CA LYS A 172 -12.23 -0.74 -12.87
C LYS A 172 -11.64 0.32 -13.80
N GLY A 173 -10.32 0.53 -13.78
CA GLY A 173 -9.62 1.51 -14.61
C GLY A 173 -9.80 2.97 -14.15
N TRP A 174 -10.44 3.18 -13.00
CA TRP A 174 -10.70 4.51 -12.45
C TRP A 174 -9.48 5.04 -11.69
N ARG A 175 -9.23 6.33 -11.82
CA ARG A 175 -8.29 7.08 -10.97
C ARG A 175 -8.93 7.42 -9.62
N PRO A 176 -8.14 7.84 -8.62
CA PRO A 176 -8.67 8.20 -7.30
C PRO A 176 -9.81 9.21 -7.34
N LEU A 177 -9.69 10.28 -8.15
CA LEU A 177 -10.74 11.29 -8.30
C LEU A 177 -12.00 10.72 -8.96
N SER A 178 -11.89 9.97 -10.06
CA SER A 178 -13.03 9.30 -10.70
C SER A 178 -13.75 8.36 -9.73
N TYR A 179 -12.99 7.63 -8.91
CA TYR A 179 -13.53 6.72 -7.90
C TYR A 179 -14.29 7.49 -6.81
N ALA A 180 -13.71 8.54 -6.25
CA ALA A 180 -14.37 9.39 -5.24
C ALA A 180 -15.65 10.05 -5.80
N SER A 181 -15.60 10.54 -7.05
CA SER A 181 -16.75 11.10 -7.76
C SER A 181 -17.87 10.07 -7.94
N ASN A 182 -17.56 8.87 -8.44
CA ASN A 182 -18.54 7.80 -8.63
C ASN A 182 -19.20 7.39 -7.31
N LYS A 183 -18.42 7.37 -6.22
CA LYS A 183 -18.88 6.96 -4.88
C LYS A 183 -19.58 8.05 -4.08
N GLY A 184 -19.62 9.29 -4.54
CA GLY A 184 -20.29 10.37 -3.80
C GLY A 184 -19.48 10.89 -2.62
N TYR A 185 -18.16 10.71 -2.60
CA TYR A 185 -17.31 11.16 -1.49
C TYR A 185 -16.89 12.63 -1.67
N LEU A 186 -17.76 13.55 -1.27
CA LEU A 186 -17.58 14.99 -1.48
C LEU A 186 -16.28 15.55 -0.90
N ASP A 187 -15.94 15.18 0.35
CA ASP A 187 -14.74 15.69 1.02
C ASP A 187 -13.46 15.24 0.31
N GLU A 188 -13.47 14.01 -0.17
CA GLU A 188 -12.39 13.41 -0.96
C GLU A 188 -12.26 14.08 -2.32
N VAL A 189 -13.37 14.31 -3.02
CA VAL A 189 -13.36 15.06 -4.28
C VAL A 189 -12.84 16.48 -4.07
N THR A 190 -13.33 17.18 -3.04
CA THR A 190 -12.93 18.57 -2.77
C THR A 190 -11.43 18.64 -2.48
N TYR A 191 -10.92 17.74 -1.64
CA TYR A 191 -9.48 17.63 -1.37
C TYR A 191 -8.68 17.39 -2.67
N LEU A 192 -9.11 16.44 -3.49
CA LEU A 192 -8.41 16.08 -4.73
C LEU A 192 -8.48 17.19 -5.78
N LEU A 193 -9.58 17.95 -5.87
CA LEU A 193 -9.70 19.10 -6.78
C LEU A 193 -8.78 20.25 -6.35
N ILE A 194 -8.68 20.52 -5.06
CA ILE A 194 -7.82 21.59 -4.53
C ILE A 194 -6.34 21.25 -4.71
N ASN A 195 -5.93 20.01 -4.41
CA ASN A 195 -4.51 19.63 -4.37
C ASN A 195 -4.00 19.04 -5.70
N PHE A 196 -4.88 18.46 -6.52
CA PHE A 196 -4.52 17.71 -7.73
C PHE A 196 -5.45 18.04 -8.89
N LEU A 197 -5.68 19.33 -9.13
CA LEU A 197 -6.61 19.87 -10.14
C LEU A 197 -6.51 19.19 -11.51
N GLU A 198 -5.29 18.89 -11.97
CA GLU A 198 -5.05 18.24 -13.26
C GLU A 198 -5.70 16.86 -13.40
N SER A 199 -5.98 16.18 -12.28
CA SER A 199 -6.71 14.91 -12.28
C SER A 199 -8.15 15.05 -12.78
N ALA A 200 -8.77 16.22 -12.63
CA ALA A 200 -10.13 16.50 -13.09
C ALA A 200 -10.28 16.42 -14.61
N LYS A 201 -9.17 16.60 -15.35
CA LYS A 201 -9.12 16.60 -16.82
C LYS A 201 -8.70 15.25 -17.41
N LYS A 202 -8.47 14.23 -16.58
CA LYS A 202 -7.96 12.92 -17.06
C LYS A 202 -9.10 11.93 -17.24
N HIS A 203 -9.20 11.40 -18.45
CA HIS A 203 -10.16 10.34 -18.77
C HIS A 203 -9.77 9.00 -18.14
N ASP A 204 -10.78 8.23 -17.77
CA ASP A 204 -10.64 6.81 -17.44
C ASP A 204 -10.44 5.95 -18.71
N LYS A 205 -10.46 4.62 -18.56
CA LYS A 205 -10.32 3.70 -19.70
C LYS A 205 -11.48 3.74 -20.69
N TYR A 206 -12.64 4.29 -20.30
CA TYR A 206 -13.84 4.38 -21.11
C TYR A 206 -14.02 5.76 -21.76
N GLY A 207 -13.13 6.71 -21.47
CA GLY A 207 -13.20 8.08 -21.99
C GLY A 207 -13.99 9.04 -21.11
N TYR A 208 -14.40 8.62 -19.90
CA TYR A 208 -15.15 9.47 -18.97
C TYR A 208 -14.20 10.29 -18.09
N LEU A 209 -14.45 11.61 -18.05
CA LEU A 209 -13.95 12.49 -17.00
C LEU A 209 -14.56 12.17 -15.62
N PRO A 210 -13.87 12.48 -14.52
CA PRO A 210 -14.40 12.31 -13.16
C PRO A 210 -15.75 13.00 -12.91
N ILE A 211 -16.06 14.10 -13.60
CA ILE A 211 -17.37 14.76 -13.49
C ILE A 211 -18.50 13.91 -14.08
N HIS A 212 -18.25 13.15 -15.17
CA HIS A 212 -19.26 12.23 -15.71
C HIS A 212 -19.60 11.12 -14.73
N GLU A 213 -18.62 10.66 -13.97
CA GLU A 213 -18.84 9.66 -12.91
C GLU A 213 -19.72 10.21 -11.78
N ALA A 214 -19.56 11.50 -11.45
CA ALA A 214 -20.45 12.16 -10.49
C ALA A 214 -21.88 12.32 -11.03
N VAL A 215 -22.03 12.65 -12.32
CA VAL A 215 -23.32 12.76 -13.02
C VAL A 215 -24.02 11.40 -13.08
N GLY A 216 -23.33 10.36 -13.54
CA GLY A 216 -23.86 9.00 -13.60
C GLY A 216 -24.26 8.44 -12.23
N GLY A 217 -23.62 8.93 -11.16
CA GLY A 217 -23.98 8.62 -9.77
C GLY A 217 -25.05 9.52 -9.15
N GLY A 218 -25.48 10.60 -9.81
CA GLY A 218 -26.46 11.57 -9.29
C GLY A 218 -25.93 12.50 -8.19
N HIS A 219 -24.61 12.66 -8.07
CA HIS A 219 -23.97 13.38 -6.95
C HIS A 219 -23.93 14.89 -7.18
N VAL A 220 -25.07 15.57 -7.02
CA VAL A 220 -25.24 17.01 -7.28
C VAL A 220 -24.25 17.89 -6.51
N SER A 221 -23.97 17.57 -5.25
CA SER A 221 -23.00 18.32 -4.42
C SER A 221 -21.59 18.28 -5.00
N ILE A 222 -21.19 17.13 -5.57
CA ILE A 222 -19.91 16.96 -6.25
C ILE A 222 -19.88 17.76 -7.54
N ILE A 223 -20.95 17.73 -8.34
CA ILE A 223 -21.05 18.53 -9.57
C ILE A 223 -20.88 20.02 -9.26
N LYS A 224 -21.49 20.52 -8.18
CA LYS A 224 -21.30 21.90 -7.70
C LYS A 224 -19.84 22.17 -7.30
N ALA A 225 -19.17 21.21 -6.64
CA ALA A 225 -17.74 21.33 -6.32
C ALA A 225 -16.86 21.40 -7.58
N PHE A 226 -17.14 20.57 -8.60
CA PHE A 226 -16.47 20.66 -9.91
C PHE A 226 -16.72 22.01 -10.57
N TYR A 227 -17.93 22.57 -10.51
CA TYR A 227 -18.21 23.89 -11.06
C TYR A 227 -17.39 24.99 -10.37
N LYS A 228 -17.33 24.95 -9.03
CA LYS A 228 -16.59 25.92 -8.21
C LYS A 228 -15.07 25.86 -8.44
N HIS A 229 -14.50 24.65 -8.55
CA HIS A 229 -13.05 24.45 -8.60
C HIS A 229 -12.50 24.17 -10.00
N CYS A 230 -13.34 23.75 -10.97
CA CYS A 230 -12.96 23.27 -12.31
C CYS A 230 -14.01 23.62 -13.39
N PRO A 231 -14.37 24.91 -13.59
CA PRO A 231 -15.43 25.30 -14.53
C PRO A 231 -15.15 24.86 -15.98
N GLN A 232 -13.87 24.70 -16.35
CA GLN A 232 -13.45 24.24 -17.68
C GLN A 232 -13.90 22.81 -18.02
N THR A 233 -14.21 21.99 -17.01
CA THR A 233 -14.70 20.61 -17.21
C THR A 233 -16.22 20.52 -17.35
N TRP A 234 -16.92 21.66 -17.31
CA TRP A 234 -18.39 21.78 -17.36
C TRP A 234 -19.01 21.47 -18.72
N HIS A 235 -18.23 21.50 -19.80
CA HIS A 235 -18.65 21.01 -21.11
C HIS A 235 -17.96 19.68 -21.41
N PRO A 236 -18.27 18.60 -20.67
CA PRO A 236 -17.52 17.38 -20.78
C PRO A 236 -18.01 16.68 -22.05
N ILE A 237 -17.23 16.82 -23.11
CA ILE A 237 -17.27 15.89 -24.21
C ILE A 237 -16.44 14.68 -23.78
N ASP A 238 -17.04 13.50 -23.80
CA ASP A 238 -16.25 12.27 -23.73
C ASP A 238 -15.39 12.13 -25.01
N ARG A 239 -14.49 11.14 -25.04
CA ARG A 239 -13.69 10.84 -26.26
C ARG A 239 -14.54 10.54 -27.51
N LYS A 240 -15.84 10.32 -27.38
CA LYS A 240 -16.80 10.10 -28.47
C LYS A 240 -17.58 11.37 -28.84
N GLY A 241 -17.19 12.53 -28.30
CA GLY A 241 -17.85 13.81 -28.56
C GLY A 241 -19.23 13.96 -27.91
N ARG A 242 -19.63 13.05 -27.02
CA ARG A 242 -20.95 13.10 -26.37
C ARG A 242 -20.87 14.10 -25.23
N LYS A 243 -21.69 15.15 -25.30
CA LYS A 243 -22.02 15.97 -24.13
C LYS A 243 -22.67 15.05 -23.11
N GLY A 244 -22.19 15.06 -21.86
CA GLY A 244 -22.93 14.42 -20.77
C GLY A 244 -24.40 14.83 -20.85
N ARG A 245 -25.30 13.85 -21.00
CA ARG A 245 -26.74 14.13 -20.90
C ARG A 245 -26.99 14.41 -19.42
N TRP A 246 -27.27 15.67 -19.12
CA TRP A 246 -27.67 16.16 -17.81
C TRP A 246 -29.17 15.90 -17.61
#